data_AF-A0A842SNV9-F1
#
_entry.id   AF-A0A842SNV9-F1
#
_cell.length_a   1.000
_cell.length_b   1.000
_cell.length_c   1.000
_cell.angle_alpha   90.00
_cell.angle_beta   90.00
_cell.angle_gamma   90.00
#
_symmetry.space_group_name_H-M   'P 1'
#
loop_
_entity.id
_entity.type
_entity.pdbx_description
1 polymer ?
#
loop_
_entity_poly.entity_id
_entity_poly.type
_entity_poly.pdbx_seq_one_letter_code
_entity_poly.pdbx_strand_id
1 'polypeptide(L)'
;MVSEAKLIRAFRKVKSDVVKLQRQVIELNQGQKELLDKAAQAKTKRTKKPAAPKTVVVTKTARKKTEYVASKDGEKYHIRSCPFAKNIKRGHRVIYKSKVKALSDGYKPCSCV
;
A
#
# COMPACT_ATOMS: atom_id res chain seq x y z
N MET A 1 11.82 54.91 -28.29
CA MET A 1 12.28 54.79 -26.88
C MET A 1 11.08 54.47 -26.00
N VAL A 2 11.12 53.40 -25.21
CA VAL A 2 10.04 53.08 -24.25
C VAL A 2 10.11 54.11 -23.12
N SER A 3 8.99 54.78 -22.81
CA SER A 3 8.97 55.75 -21.72
C SER A 3 9.07 55.04 -20.36
N GLU A 4 9.88 55.59 -19.46
CA GLU A 4 10.10 55.07 -18.11
C GLU A 4 8.79 54.79 -17.35
N ALA A 5 7.78 55.64 -17.55
CA ALA A 5 6.44 55.46 -17.00
C ALA A 5 5.74 54.16 -17.46
N LYS A 6 5.97 53.69 -18.69
CA LYS A 6 5.43 52.41 -19.18
C LYS A 6 6.11 51.23 -18.49
N LEU A 7 7.42 51.34 -18.25
CA LEU A 7 8.22 50.32 -17.56
C LEU A 7 7.74 50.16 -16.11
N ILE A 8 7.60 51.28 -15.37
CA ILE A 8 7.12 51.29 -13.99
C ILE A 8 5.72 50.67 -13.87
N ARG A 9 4.81 50.98 -14.81
CA ARG A 9 3.46 50.37 -14.84
C ARG A 9 3.51 48.86 -15.08
N ALA A 10 4.38 48.40 -15.96
CA ALA A 10 4.55 46.96 -16.22
C ALA A 10 5.02 46.23 -14.95
N PHE A 11 6.04 46.74 -14.26
CA PHE A 11 6.51 46.16 -13.00
C PHE A 11 5.45 46.14 -11.91
N ARG A 12 4.64 47.20 -11.78
CA ARG A 12 3.52 47.22 -10.82
C ARG A 12 2.47 46.15 -11.13
N LYS A 13 2.15 45.91 -12.41
CA LYS A 13 1.24 44.84 -12.82
C LYS A 13 1.80 43.46 -12.48
N VAL A 14 3.04 43.20 -12.86
CA VAL A 14 3.72 41.92 -12.54
C VAL A 14 3.74 41.68 -11.04
N LYS A 15 4.09 42.69 -10.23
CA LYS A 15 4.07 42.57 -8.77
C LYS A 15 2.68 42.25 -8.23
N SER A 16 1.63 42.88 -8.76
CA SER A 16 0.24 42.58 -8.38
C SER A 16 -0.12 41.13 -8.71
N ASP A 17 0.27 40.65 -9.89
CA ASP A 17 -0.05 39.30 -10.33
C ASP A 17 0.71 38.24 -9.51
N VAL A 18 1.98 38.50 -9.16
CA VAL A 18 2.74 37.64 -8.24
C VAL A 18 2.04 37.53 -6.89
N VAL A 19 1.57 38.64 -6.32
CA VAL A 19 0.84 38.64 -5.05
C VAL A 19 -0.49 37.88 -5.16
N LYS A 20 -1.21 38.00 -6.28
CA LYS A 20 -2.44 37.23 -6.52
C LYS A 20 -2.15 35.73 -6.60
N LEU A 21 -1.12 35.33 -7.35
CA LEU A 21 -0.72 33.93 -7.48
C LEU A 21 -0.31 33.35 -6.11
N GLN A 22 0.44 34.09 -5.31
CA GLN A 22 0.80 33.66 -3.95
C GLN A 22 -0.44 33.41 -3.08
N ARG A 23 -1.46 34.28 -3.15
CA ARG A 23 -2.73 34.06 -2.43
C ARG A 23 -3.45 32.80 -2.91
N GLN A 24 -3.57 32.62 -4.22
CA GLN A 24 -4.20 31.43 -4.79
C GLN A 24 -3.50 30.13 -4.38
N VAL A 25 -2.17 30.11 -4.36
CA VAL A 25 -1.40 28.95 -3.89
C VAL A 25 -1.68 28.64 -2.41
N ILE A 26 -1.79 29.66 -1.56
CA ILE A 26 -2.12 29.49 -0.14
C ILE A 26 -3.53 28.90 0.02
N GLU A 27 -4.51 29.44 -0.70
CA GLU A 27 -5.90 28.95 -0.68
C GLU A 27 -6.00 27.49 -1.15
N LEU A 28 -5.29 27.15 -2.24
CA LEU A 28 -5.25 25.77 -2.76
C LEU A 28 -4.62 24.80 -1.74
N ASN A 29 -3.52 25.19 -1.10
CA ASN A 29 -2.86 24.35 -0.09
C ASN A 29 -3.75 24.13 1.13
N GLN A 30 -4.48 25.16 1.57
CA GLN A 30 -5.45 25.03 2.66
C GLN A 30 -6.59 24.07 2.28
N GLY A 31 -7.15 24.22 1.07
CA GLY A 31 -8.19 23.33 0.56
C GLY A 31 -7.73 21.86 0.45
N GLN A 32 -6.50 21.62 -0.02
CA GLN A 32 -5.93 20.27 -0.06
C GLN A 32 -5.84 19.64 1.33
N LYS A 33 -5.40 20.40 2.35
CA LYS A 33 -5.32 19.91 3.72
C LYS A 33 -6.69 19.49 4.26
N GLU A 34 -7.72 20.31 4.04
CA GLU A 34 -9.09 19.96 4.47
C GLU A 34 -9.62 18.70 3.78
N LEU A 35 -9.35 18.52 2.48
CA LEU A 35 -9.77 17.33 1.75
C LEU A 35 -9.09 16.07 2.28
N LEU A 36 -7.79 16.15 2.59
CA LEU A 36 -7.05 15.05 3.21
C LEU A 36 -7.60 14.70 4.59
N ASP A 37 -7.93 15.69 5.42
CA ASP A 37 -8.53 15.47 6.75
C ASP A 37 -9.92 14.82 6.64
N LYS A 38 -10.77 15.30 5.71
CA LYS A 38 -12.08 14.69 5.43
C LYS A 38 -11.95 13.25 4.93
N ALA A 39 -10.98 12.99 4.05
CA ALA A 39 -10.70 11.64 3.55
C ALA A 39 -10.21 10.70 4.67
N ALA A 40 -9.36 11.18 5.58
CA ALA A 40 -8.91 10.43 6.75
C ALA A 40 -10.09 10.09 7.69
N GLN A 41 -10.96 11.06 7.97
CA GLN A 41 -12.17 10.83 8.78
C GLN A 41 -13.16 9.86 8.12
N ALA A 42 -13.31 9.92 6.79
CA ALA A 42 -14.17 8.98 6.07
C ALA A 42 -13.66 7.54 6.16
N LYS A 43 -12.34 7.33 6.19
CA LYS A 43 -11.73 6.01 6.40
C LYS A 43 -11.97 5.48 7.81
N THR A 44 -11.88 6.33 8.85
CA THR A 44 -12.06 5.91 10.25
C THR A 44 -13.53 5.69 10.64
N LYS A 45 -14.47 6.44 10.05
CA LYS A 45 -15.91 6.22 10.27
C LYS A 45 -16.42 4.93 9.64
N ARG A 46 -15.77 4.44 8.57
CA ARG A 46 -16.13 3.15 7.93
C ARG A 46 -15.76 1.91 8.76
N THR A 47 -14.87 2.01 9.75
CA THR A 47 -14.45 0.87 10.58
C THR A 47 -15.16 0.79 11.95
N LYS A 48 -15.97 1.80 12.32
CA LYS A 48 -16.72 1.84 13.58
C LYS A 48 -18.24 1.70 13.38
N LYS A 49 -18.69 0.75 12.55
CA LYS A 49 -20.06 0.26 12.67
C LYS A 49 -20.09 -0.74 13.83
N PRO A 50 -20.85 -0.51 14.92
CA PRO A 50 -20.95 -1.50 15.99
C PRO A 50 -21.45 -2.81 15.38
N ALA A 51 -20.67 -3.86 15.55
CA ALA A 51 -21.00 -5.19 15.11
C ALA A 51 -22.20 -5.67 15.93
N ALA A 52 -23.41 -5.48 15.39
CA ALA A 52 -24.49 -6.42 15.65
C ALA A 52 -23.94 -7.82 15.33
N PRO A 53 -24.22 -8.85 16.15
CA PRO A 53 -23.75 -10.22 15.91
C PRO A 53 -24.42 -10.76 14.64
N LYS A 54 -23.84 -10.43 13.49
CA LYS A 54 -24.20 -11.00 12.21
C LYS A 54 -23.34 -12.23 12.05
N THR A 55 -24.00 -13.38 12.09
CA THR A 55 -23.55 -14.62 11.46
C THR A 55 -23.10 -14.31 10.03
N VAL A 56 -21.81 -14.03 9.86
CA VAL A 56 -21.23 -13.82 8.54
C VAL A 56 -21.11 -15.19 7.91
N VAL A 57 -22.09 -15.54 7.07
CA VAL A 57 -21.88 -16.51 6.01
C VAL A 57 -20.87 -15.87 5.07
N VAL A 58 -19.59 -16.01 5.42
CA VAL A 58 -18.49 -15.77 4.51
C VAL A 58 -18.67 -16.83 3.43
N THR A 59 -19.23 -16.44 2.28
CA THR A 59 -18.99 -17.19 1.04
C THR A 59 -17.50 -17.06 0.77
N LYS A 60 -16.73 -17.93 1.43
CA LYS A 60 -15.35 -18.21 1.11
C LYS A 60 -15.40 -18.69 -0.33
N THR A 61 -15.14 -17.81 -1.29
CA THR A 61 -14.53 -18.25 -2.53
C THR A 61 -13.32 -19.05 -2.06
N ALA A 62 -13.40 -20.37 -2.19
CA ALA A 62 -12.43 -21.30 -1.65
C ALA A 62 -11.10 -21.06 -2.38
N ARG A 63 -10.35 -20.05 -1.93
CA ARG A 63 -8.98 -19.81 -2.34
C ARG A 63 -8.25 -21.08 -1.93
N LYS A 64 -7.92 -21.91 -2.93
CA LYS A 64 -7.17 -23.16 -2.74
C LYS A 64 -6.01 -22.82 -1.81
N LYS A 65 -6.00 -23.42 -0.62
CA LYS A 65 -4.97 -23.18 0.37
C LYS A 65 -3.69 -23.79 -0.19
N THR A 66 -2.87 -22.97 -0.84
CA THR A 66 -1.54 -23.38 -1.30
C THR A 66 -0.69 -23.60 -0.06
N GLU A 67 -0.36 -24.86 0.22
CA GLU A 67 0.57 -25.22 1.28
C GLU A 67 2.00 -25.08 0.75
N TYR A 68 2.84 -24.42 1.54
CA TYR A 68 4.26 -24.28 1.29
C TYR A 68 5.02 -25.25 2.18
N VAL A 69 6.04 -25.89 1.64
CA VAL A 69 6.81 -26.94 2.31
C VAL A 69 8.28 -26.56 2.25
N ALA A 70 8.94 -26.55 3.40
CA ALA A 70 10.39 -26.37 3.53
C ALA A 70 11.00 -27.59 4.23
N SER A 71 12.31 -27.75 4.09
CA SER A 71 13.09 -28.72 4.88
C SER A 71 13.73 -28.00 6.06
N LYS A 72 13.78 -28.60 7.24
CA LYS A 72 14.47 -28.04 8.42
C LYS A 72 15.93 -27.71 8.11
N ASP A 73 16.60 -28.59 7.38
CA ASP A 73 18.02 -28.45 7.02
C ASP A 73 18.23 -27.72 5.68
N GLY A 74 17.15 -27.34 4.99
CA GLY A 74 17.22 -26.68 3.69
C GLY A 74 17.10 -25.17 3.83
N GLU A 75 17.55 -24.43 2.82
CA GLU A 75 17.36 -22.96 2.81
C GLU A 75 16.10 -22.53 2.05
N LYS A 76 15.47 -23.43 1.30
CA LYS A 76 14.40 -23.07 0.36
C LYS A 76 13.05 -23.65 0.75
N TYR A 77 11.99 -22.89 0.48
CA TYR A 77 10.62 -23.37 0.56
C TYR A 77 10.02 -23.55 -0.84
N HIS A 78 9.09 -24.50 -0.94
CA HIS A 78 8.52 -25.02 -2.17
C HIS A 78 7.00 -25.10 -2.08
N ILE A 79 6.29 -25.23 -3.21
CA ILE A 79 4.88 -25.64 -3.21
C ILE A 79 4.82 -27.17 -3.05
N ARG A 80 3.77 -27.70 -2.42
CA ARG A 80 3.53 -29.16 -2.27
C ARG A 80 3.58 -29.94 -3.59
N SER A 81 3.29 -29.32 -4.73
CA SER A 81 3.36 -29.92 -6.06
C SER A 81 4.78 -30.05 -6.62
N CYS A 82 5.77 -29.38 -6.04
CA CYS A 82 7.15 -29.36 -6.51
C CYS A 82 7.83 -30.74 -6.34
N PRO A 83 8.61 -31.21 -7.33
CA PRO A 83 9.39 -32.45 -7.21
C PRO A 83 10.32 -32.45 -5.98
N PHE A 84 10.97 -31.32 -5.70
CA PHE A 84 11.86 -31.18 -4.53
C PHE A 84 11.09 -31.28 -3.21
N ALA A 85 9.87 -30.74 -3.14
CA ALA A 85 9.03 -30.82 -1.95
C ALA A 85 8.63 -32.27 -1.61
N LYS A 86 8.41 -33.10 -2.64
CA LYS A 86 8.06 -34.51 -2.46
C LYS A 86 9.20 -35.33 -1.87
N ASN A 87 10.45 -34.96 -2.16
CA ASN A 87 11.65 -35.66 -1.70
C ASN A 87 12.04 -35.33 -0.24
N ILE A 88 11.40 -34.33 0.39
CA ILE A 88 11.69 -33.97 1.79
C ILE A 88 11.13 -35.05 2.72
N LYS A 89 12.04 -35.66 3.51
CA LYS A 89 11.72 -36.66 4.54
C LYS A 89 10.71 -36.10 5.55
N ARG A 90 9.75 -36.92 5.99
CA ARG A 90 8.65 -36.48 6.87
C ARG A 90 9.14 -35.84 8.18
N GLY A 91 10.23 -36.33 8.77
CA GLY A 91 10.79 -35.79 10.03
C GLY A 91 11.44 -34.40 9.91
N HIS A 92 11.84 -34.02 8.70
CA HIS A 92 12.49 -32.74 8.40
C HIS A 92 11.56 -31.79 7.65
N ARG A 93 10.29 -32.15 7.48
CA ARG A 93 9.32 -31.35 6.72
C ARG A 93 8.69 -30.27 7.60
N VAL A 94 8.73 -29.03 7.16
CA VAL A 94 8.02 -27.90 7.77
C VAL A 94 6.95 -27.40 6.80
N ILE A 95 5.70 -27.28 7.26
CA ILE A 95 4.55 -26.92 6.43
C ILE A 95 4.03 -25.54 6.84
N TYR A 96 3.99 -24.62 5.89
CA TYR A 96 3.52 -23.25 6.05
C TYR A 96 2.20 -23.02 5.33
N LYS A 97 1.31 -22.29 6.00
CA LYS A 97 0.02 -21.85 5.44
C LYS A 97 0.12 -20.58 4.58
N SER A 98 1.28 -19.90 4.60
CA SER A 98 1.50 -18.63 3.91
C SER A 98 2.98 -18.46 3.55
N LYS A 99 3.25 -17.84 2.39
CA LYS A 99 4.61 -17.45 1.95
C LYS A 99 5.30 -16.57 2.99
N VAL A 100 4.56 -15.68 3.63
CA VAL A 100 5.10 -14.71 4.60
C VAL A 100 5.70 -15.43 5.81
N LYS A 101 5.09 -16.54 6.26
CA LYS A 101 5.62 -17.32 7.38
C LYS A 101 6.90 -18.07 7.02
N ALA A 102 6.99 -18.59 5.80
CA ALA A 102 8.22 -19.22 5.34
C ALA A 102 9.37 -18.20 5.23
N LEU A 103 9.08 -16.99 4.74
CA LEU A 103 10.05 -15.91 4.64
C LEU A 103 10.48 -15.38 6.02
N SER A 104 9.55 -15.25 6.98
CA SER A 104 9.89 -14.80 8.34
C SER A 104 10.81 -15.78 9.06
N ASP A 105 10.71 -17.06 8.73
CA ASP A 105 11.54 -18.12 9.29
C ASP A 105 12.90 -18.24 8.57
N GLY A 106 13.19 -17.35 7.61
CA GLY A 106 14.47 -17.26 6.92
C GLY A 106 14.60 -18.11 5.66
N TYR A 107 13.52 -18.78 5.22
CA TYR A 107 13.56 -19.60 4.01
C TYR A 107 13.45 -18.75 2.74
N LYS A 108 14.33 -19.03 1.78
CA LYS A 108 14.33 -18.43 0.45
C LYS A 108 13.27 -19.08 -0.45
N PRO A 109 12.64 -18.33 -1.35
CA PRO A 109 11.73 -18.91 -2.33
C PRO A 109 12.50 -19.81 -3.32
N CYS A 110 11.95 -20.99 -3.59
CA CYS A 110 12.37 -21.78 -4.74
C CYS A 110 11.72 -21.23 -6.02
N SER A 111 12.26 -21.58 -7.20
CA SER A 111 11.68 -21.26 -8.51
C SER A 111 10.24 -21.76 -8.72
N CYS A 112 9.75 -22.67 -7.88
CA CYS A 112 8.40 -23.23 -7.94
C CYS A 112 7.33 -22.43 -7.18
N VAL A 113 7.67 -21.29 -6.58
CA VAL A 113 6.81 -20.47 -5.69
C VAL A 113 6.54 -19.11 -6.30
#